data_AF-A0A2V8G0Z8-F1
#
_entry.id   AF-A0A2V8G0Z8-F1
#
_cell.length_a   1.000
_cell.length_b   1.000
_cell.length_c   1.000
_cell.angle_alpha   90.00
_cell.angle_beta   90.00
_cell.angle_gamma   90.00
#
_symmetry.space_group_name_H-M   'P 1'
#
loop_
_entity.id
_entity.type
_entity.pdbx_description
1 polymer ?
#
loop_
_entity_poly.entity_id
_entity_poly.type
_entity_poly.pdbx_seq_one_letter_code
_entity_poly.pdbx_strand_id
1 'polypeptide(L)'
;AGFTKGIDVSSTRAGYIPGTHTVGFDGPAESIALSHTARDRSTFARGALVAARWVKGKRGWFTMRDVLGLGGPEGPHYNTRP
;
A
#
# COMPACT_ATOMS: atom_id res chain seq x y z
N ALA A 1 -13.84 6.73 -2.13
CA ALA A 1 -12.74 6.93 -3.09
C ALA A 1 -13.28 7.71 -4.28
N GLY A 2 -12.61 8.79 -4.69
CA GLY A 2 -13.19 9.88 -5.50
C GLY A 2 -13.20 9.70 -7.02
N PHE A 3 -13.19 8.47 -7.56
CA PHE A 3 -13.29 8.22 -9.00
C PHE A 3 -14.63 7.55 -9.31
N THR A 4 -15.40 8.11 -10.24
CA THR A 4 -16.76 7.66 -10.60
C THR A 4 -16.78 6.58 -11.67
N LYS A 5 -15.66 6.37 -12.39
CA LYS A 5 -15.49 5.29 -13.36
C LYS A 5 -14.82 4.08 -12.72
N GLY A 6 -15.09 2.90 -13.30
CA GLY A 6 -14.39 1.66 -12.96
C GLY A 6 -12.88 1.79 -13.21
N ILE A 7 -12.09 1.12 -12.36
CA ILE A 7 -10.64 1.07 -12.49
C ILE A 7 -10.28 -0.25 -13.16
N ASP A 8 -9.67 -0.18 -14.33
CA ASP A 8 -9.24 -1.36 -15.06
C ASP A 8 -7.98 -1.97 -14.41
N VAL A 9 -7.98 -3.29 -14.28
CA VAL A 9 -6.87 -4.04 -13.69
C VAL A 9 -6.46 -5.17 -14.61
N SER A 10 -5.19 -5.17 -14.99
CA SER A 10 -4.56 -6.29 -15.70
C SER A 10 -3.55 -6.99 -14.80
N SER A 11 -3.32 -8.28 -15.03
CA SER A 11 -2.41 -9.09 -14.23
C SER A 11 -1.63 -10.04 -15.12
N THR A 12 -0.31 -9.91 -15.07
CA THR A 12 0.62 -10.80 -15.77
C THR A 12 1.31 -11.72 -14.77
N ARG A 13 1.57 -12.96 -15.18
CA ARG A 13 2.42 -13.92 -14.45
C ARG A 13 3.54 -14.34 -15.40
N ALA A 14 4.78 -14.05 -15.01
CA ALA A 14 5.94 -14.36 -15.83
C ALA A 14 7.18 -14.57 -14.96
N GLY A 15 7.89 -15.67 -15.19
CA GLY A 15 9.17 -15.97 -14.55
C GLY A 15 9.15 -15.88 -13.02
N TYR A 16 10.22 -15.34 -12.45
CA TYR A 16 10.46 -15.22 -11.01
C TYR A 16 10.02 -13.87 -10.42
N ILE A 17 9.32 -13.02 -11.18
CA ILE A 17 9.04 -11.62 -10.81
C ILE A 17 8.37 -11.56 -9.42
N PRO A 18 9.02 -11.00 -8.38
CA PRO A 18 8.45 -10.98 -7.02
C PRO A 18 7.19 -10.14 -6.92
N GLY A 19 7.13 -9.05 -7.69
CA GLY A 19 5.96 -8.21 -7.88
C GLY A 19 6.33 -6.83 -8.44
N THR A 20 5.60 -6.40 -9.47
CA THR A 20 5.59 -5.02 -9.94
C THR A 20 4.14 -4.57 -10.02
N HIS A 21 3.84 -3.41 -9.44
CA HIS A 21 2.54 -2.77 -9.54
C HIS A 21 2.70 -1.40 -10.16
N THR A 22 1.89 -1.09 -11.17
CA THR A 22 1.88 0.21 -11.84
C THR A 22 0.46 0.75 -11.84
N VAL A 23 0.32 2.01 -11.46
CA VAL A 23 -0.93 2.78 -11.59
C VAL A 23 -0.69 3.88 -12.60
N GLY A 24 -1.46 3.86 -13.68
CA GLY A 24 -1.42 4.88 -14.73
C GLY A 24 -2.57 5.87 -14.60
N PHE A 25 -2.31 7.11 -14.99
CA PHE A 25 -3.29 8.17 -15.16
C PHE A 25 -3.04 8.80 -16.52
N ASP A 26 -4.03 8.73 -17.42
CA ASP A 26 -3.93 9.29 -18.76
C ASP A 26 -4.89 10.46 -18.92
N GLY A 27 -4.35 11.59 -19.39
CA GLY A 27 -5.09 12.76 -19.83
C GLY A 27 -4.98 12.94 -21.35
N PRO A 28 -5.70 13.91 -21.93
CA PRO A 28 -5.70 14.13 -23.39
C PRO A 28 -4.32 14.44 -23.98
N ALA A 29 -3.41 15.03 -23.20
CA ALA A 29 -2.10 15.49 -23.65
C ALA A 29 -0.93 14.98 -22.80
N GLU A 30 -1.18 14.26 -21.71
CA GLU A 30 -0.16 13.80 -20.78
C GLU A 30 -0.53 12.48 -20.14
N SER A 31 0.49 11.79 -19.61
CA SER A 31 0.30 10.59 -18.82
C SER A 31 1.25 10.58 -17.62
N ILE A 32 0.79 10.00 -16.52
CA ILE A 32 1.54 9.82 -15.29
C ILE A 32 1.47 8.35 -14.91
N ALA A 33 2.62 7.75 -14.60
CA ALA A 33 2.70 6.38 -14.11
C ALA A 33 3.46 6.32 -12.78
N LEU A 34 2.85 5.64 -11.79
CA LEU A 34 3.48 5.31 -10.52
C LEU A 34 3.75 3.81 -10.46
N SER A 35 5.02 3.43 -10.37
CA SER A 35 5.45 2.02 -10.35
C SER A 35 6.18 1.66 -9.06
N HIS A 36 5.78 0.55 -8.45
CA HIS A 36 6.50 -0.09 -7.33
C HIS A 36 6.99 -1.47 -7.76
N THR A 37 8.32 -1.65 -7.78
CA THR A 37 8.96 -2.92 -8.14
C THR A 37 9.68 -3.51 -6.93
N ALA A 38 9.27 -4.70 -6.52
CA ALA A 38 9.96 -5.49 -5.51
C ALA A 38 11.04 -6.35 -6.18
N ARG A 39 12.32 -6.14 -5.81
CA ARG A 39 13.45 -6.93 -6.31
C ARG A 39 13.57 -8.31 -5.66
N ASP A 40 13.05 -8.44 -4.44
CA ASP A 40 12.94 -9.68 -3.68
C ASP A 40 11.85 -9.53 -2.60
N ARG A 41 11.68 -10.56 -1.75
CA ARG A 41 10.69 -10.56 -0.67
C ARG A 41 11.20 -9.98 0.66
N SER A 42 12.48 -9.61 0.75
CA SER A 42 13.11 -9.13 1.99
C SER A 42 12.51 -7.79 2.45
N THR A 43 12.04 -6.96 1.53
CA THR A 43 11.40 -5.68 1.87
C THR A 43 10.14 -5.88 2.72
N PHE A 44 9.32 -6.87 2.38
CA PHE A 44 8.11 -7.19 3.15
C PHE A 44 8.47 -7.74 4.54
N ALA A 45 9.45 -8.63 4.62
CA ALA A 45 9.93 -9.17 5.89
C ALA A 45 10.48 -8.07 6.81
N ARG A 46 11.28 -7.13 6.27
CA ARG A 46 11.77 -5.97 7.01
C ARG A 46 10.63 -5.08 7.50
N GLY A 47 9.63 -4.82 6.65
CA GLY A 47 8.42 -4.08 7.02
C GLY A 47 7.66 -4.73 8.18
N ALA A 48 7.49 -6.05 8.14
CA ALA A 48 6.85 -6.80 9.22
C ALA A 48 7.62 -6.72 10.55
N LEU A 49 8.96 -6.80 10.51
CA LEU A 49 9.79 -6.64 11.72
C LEU A 49 9.71 -5.21 12.30
N VAL A 50 9.63 -4.20 11.45
CA VAL A 50 9.41 -2.81 11.88
C VAL A 50 8.04 -2.68 12.54
N ALA A 51 6.98 -3.20 11.92
CA ALA A 51 5.63 -3.18 12.48
C ALA A 51 5.55 -3.93 13.82
N ALA A 52 6.20 -5.10 13.94
CA ALA A 52 6.24 -5.89 15.16
C ALA A 52 6.91 -5.14 16.33
N ARG A 53 7.99 -4.41 16.07
CA ARG A 53 8.62 -3.54 17.09
C ARG A 53 7.73 -2.35 17.44
N TRP A 54 7.11 -1.74 16.43
CA TRP A 54 6.26 -0.57 16.60
C TRP A 54 5.00 -0.86 17.41
N VAL A 55 4.39 -2.04 17.24
CA VAL A 55 3.12 -2.40 17.89
C VAL A 55 3.27 -2.79 19.38
N LYS A 56 4.51 -3.00 19.85
CA LYS A 56 4.76 -3.42 21.24
C LYS A 56 4.09 -2.46 22.25
N GLY A 57 3.22 -3.01 23.09
CA GLY A 57 2.49 -2.25 24.11
C GLY A 57 1.25 -1.49 23.60
N LYS A 58 0.93 -1.58 22.30
CA LYS A 58 -0.28 -0.98 21.71
C LYS A 58 -1.41 -2.02 21.69
N ARG A 59 -2.66 -1.54 21.80
CA ARG A 59 -3.88 -2.35 21.72
C ARG A 59 -4.80 -1.76 20.66
N GLY A 60 -5.55 -2.64 20.00
CA GLY A 60 -6.38 -2.28 18.86
C GLY A 60 -5.76 -2.75 17.54
N TRP A 61 -6.45 -2.44 16.47
CA TRP A 61 -6.01 -2.78 15.13
C TRP A 61 -5.03 -1.72 14.63
N PHE A 62 -3.97 -2.14 13.92
CA PHE A 62 -3.02 -1.23 13.28
C PHE A 62 -2.76 -1.52 11.78
N THR A 63 -2.47 -0.51 10.95
CA THR A 63 -2.06 -0.66 9.55
C THR A 63 -0.64 -0.13 9.33
N MET A 64 -0.07 -0.40 8.15
CA MET A 64 1.22 0.17 7.77
C MET A 64 1.19 1.69 7.61
N ARG A 65 0.02 2.32 7.43
CA ARG A 65 -0.07 3.79 7.45
C ARG A 65 0.28 4.34 8.82
N ASP A 66 -0.15 3.69 9.89
CA ASP A 66 0.13 4.09 11.28
C ASP A 66 1.59 3.85 11.63
N VAL A 67 2.14 2.71 11.19
CA VAL A 67 3.57 2.39 11.34
C VAL A 67 4.45 3.43 10.64
N LEU A 68 4.03 3.92 9.48
CA LEU A 68 4.77 4.90 8.68
C LEU A 68 4.43 6.37 9.02
N GLY A 69 3.49 6.63 9.92
CA GLY A 69 3.06 7.99 10.27
C GLY A 69 2.32 8.72 9.14
N LEU A 70 1.65 7.99 8.23
CA LEU A 70 0.94 8.51 7.07
C LEU A 70 -0.59 8.64 7.27
N GLY A 71 -1.04 8.65 8.53
CA GLY A 71 -2.44 8.95 8.86
C GLY A 71 -2.72 10.45 8.71
N GLY A 72 -3.73 10.82 7.92
CA GLY A 72 -4.24 12.19 7.88
C GLY A 72 -5.06 12.55 9.14
N PRO A 73 -5.46 13.83 9.32
CA PRO A 73 -6.23 14.29 10.49
C PRO A 73 -7.61 13.61 10.65
N GLU A 74 -8.14 13.00 9.59
CA GLU A 74 -9.44 12.31 9.56
C GLU A 74 -9.30 10.75 9.54
N GLY A 75 -8.07 10.21 9.51
CA GLY A 75 -7.73 8.77 9.60
C GLY A 75 -8.42 7.79 8.61
N PRO A 76 -7.97 6.52 8.53
CA PRO A 76 -8.91 5.41 8.58
C PRO A 76 -9.17 5.12 10.07
N HIS A 77 -10.41 5.33 10.52
CA HIS A 77 -10.86 4.88 11.84
C HIS A 77 -11.03 3.37 11.83
N TYR A 78 -10.26 2.66 12.66
CA TYR A 78 -10.51 1.25 12.98
C TYR A 78 -10.14 0.93 14.44
N ASN A 79 -10.13 1.96 15.29
CA ASN A 79 -10.37 1.82 16.71
C ASN A 79 -11.83 2.20 17.01
N THR A 80 -12.78 1.30 16.71
CA THR A 80 -14.19 1.57 17.06
C THR A 80 -14.98 0.42 17.64
N ARG A 81 -14.41 -0.73 18.04
CA ARG A 81 -15.10 -1.64 19.00
C ARG A 81 -14.10 -2.43 19.88
N PRO A 82 -14.47 -2.74 21.13
CA PRO A 82 -13.75 -3.71 21.97
C PRO A 82 -13.62 -5.07 21.29
#